data_AF-A0A951QJT6-F1
#
_entry.id   AF-A0A951QJT6-F1
#
_cell.length_a   1.000
_cell.length_b   1.000
_cell.length_c   1.000
_cell.angle_alpha   90.00
_cell.angle_beta   90.00
_cell.angle_gamma   90.00
#
_symmetry.space_group_name_H-M   'P 1'
#
loop_
_entity.id
_entity.type
_entity.pdbx_description
1 polymer ?
#
loop_
_entity_poly.entity_id
_entity_poly.type
_entity_poly.pdbx_seq_one_letter_code
_entity_poly.pdbx_strand_id
1 'polypeptide(L)' 'MQQVIKSDIPVKLDSVQAFKLRSMGLIEPLGNKVQSLCNLYRLYFQERLSE' A
#
# COMPACT_ATOMS: atom_id res chain seq x y z
N MET A 1 -0.62 4.97 2.81
CA MET A 1 -0.55 4.58 1.38
C MET A 1 0.69 5.08 0.67
N GLN A 2 1.09 6.36 0.83
CA GLN A 2 2.25 6.93 0.12
C GLN A 2 3.53 6.06 0.19
N GLN A 3 3.85 5.48 1.34
CA GLN A 3 5.02 4.59 1.49
C GLN A 3 4.90 3.32 0.65
N VAL A 4 3.71 2.73 0.54
CA VAL A 4 3.44 1.51 -0.26
C VAL A 4 3.52 1.83 -1.74
N ILE A 5 3.08 3.02 -2.15
CA ILE A 5 3.07 3.43 -3.55
C ILE A 5 4.49 3.75 -4.05
N LYS A 6 5.24 4.52 -3.24
CA LYS A 6 6.59 4.99 -3.57
C LYS A 6 7.66 3.90 -3.50
N SER A 7 7.33 2.73 -2.93
CA SER A 7 8.28 1.64 -2.76
C SER A 7 7.91 0.47 -3.65
N ASP A 8 8.86 -0.02 -4.43
CA ASP A 8 8.74 -1.30 -5.15
C ASP A 8 8.90 -2.52 -4.24
N ILE A 9 9.28 -2.29 -2.97
CA ILE A 9 9.44 -3.34 -1.97
C ILE A 9 8.35 -3.25 -0.91
N PRO A 10 7.97 -4.38 -0.28
CA PRO A 10 7.08 -4.37 0.87
C PRO A 10 7.60 -3.43 1.95
N VAL A 11 6.71 -2.61 2.51
CA VAL A 11 7.03 -1.62 3.55
C VAL A 11 6.39 -1.98 4.87
N LYS A 12 7.02 -1.60 5.98
CA LYS A 12 6.39 -1.75 7.29
C LYS A 12 5.41 -0.60 7.50
N LEU A 13 4.15 -0.92 7.77
CA LEU A 13 3.13 0.05 8.15
C LEU A 13 2.72 -0.16 9.60
N ASP A 14 2.19 0.89 10.22
CA ASP A 14 1.50 0.75 11.50
C ASP A 14 0.31 -0.21 11.38
N SER A 15 0.07 -1.02 12.43
CA SER A 15 -0.94 -2.07 12.44
C SER A 15 -2.35 -1.53 12.16
N VAL A 16 -2.70 -0.35 12.67
CA VAL A 16 -4.03 0.25 12.45
C VAL A 16 -4.17 0.72 11.01
N GLN A 17 -3.13 1.33 10.44
CA GLN A 17 -3.13 1.76 9.05
C GLN A 17 -3.16 0.56 8.09
N ALA A 18 -2.38 -0.49 8.38
CA ALA A 18 -2.35 -1.72 7.60
C ALA A 18 -3.72 -2.40 7.63
N PHE A 19 -4.37 -2.48 8.79
CA PHE A 19 -5.70 -3.06 8.91
C PHE A 19 -6.73 -2.31 8.06
N LYS A 20 -6.77 -0.97 8.14
CA LYS A 20 -7.70 -0.16 7.34
C LYS A 20 -7.51 -0.38 5.84
N LEU A 21 -6.26 -0.31 5.36
CA LEU A 21 -5.96 -0.48 3.94
C LEU A 21 -6.26 -1.91 3.44
N ARG A 22 -6.01 -2.92 4.28
CA ARG A 22 -6.35 -4.32 3.97
C ARG A 22 -7.86 -4.52 3.89
N SER A 23 -8.62 -3.95 4.83
CA SER A 23 -10.09 -4.02 4.81
C SER A 23 -10.71 -3.34 3.59
N MET A 24 -10.02 -2.36 2.99
CA MET A 24 -10.41 -1.75 1.72
C MET A 24 -9.91 -2.51 0.48
N GLY A 25 -9.15 -3.60 0.65
CA GLY A 25 -8.59 -4.37 -0.46
C GLY A 25 -7.48 -3.65 -1.23
N LEU A 26 -6.78 -2.70 -0.60
CA LEU A 26 -5.73 -1.91 -1.28
C LEU A 26 -4.33 -2.52 -1.14
N ILE A 27 -4.13 -3.30 -0.09
CA ILE A 27 -2.83 -3.90 0.24
C ILE A 27 -2.99 -5.36 0.63
N GLU A 28 -1.91 -6.11 0.51
CA GLU A 28 -1.77 -7.45 1.06
C GLU A 28 -0.62 -7.52 2.06
N PRO A 29 -0.79 -8.28 3.17
CA PRO A 29 0.27 -8.50 4.13
C PRO A 29 1.31 -9.48 3.59
N LEU A 30 2.58 -9.12 3.73
CA LEU A 30 3.74 -9.99 3.48
C LEU A 30 4.60 -10.06 4.75
N GLY A 31 4.31 -11.06 5.58
CA GLY A 31 4.94 -11.20 6.90
C GLY A 31 4.64 -10.01 7.81
N ASN A 32 5.68 -9.27 8.22
CA ASN A 32 5.56 -8.05 9.03
C ASN A 32 5.52 -6.75 8.20
N LYS A 33 5.41 -6.87 6.89
CA LYS A 33 5.34 -5.77 5.92
C LYS A 33 4.06 -5.88 5.10
N VAL A 34 3.80 -4.87 4.30
CA VAL A 34 2.65 -4.80 3.39
C VAL A 34 3.10 -4.34 2.02
N GLN A 35 2.44 -4.83 0.98
CA GLN A 35 2.62 -4.38 -0.40
C GLN A 35 1.26 -4.03 -1.03
N SER A 36 1.26 -3.27 -2.13
CA SER A 36 0.04 -3.00 -2.88
C SER A 36 -0.55 -4.31 -3.41
N LEU A 37 -1.87 -4.47 -3.32
CA LEU A 37 -2.55 -5.69 -3.79
C LEU A 37 -2.34 -5.94 -5.29
N CYS A 38 -2.23 -4.86 -6.07
CA CYS A 38 -1.94 -4.94 -7.50
C CYS A 38 -1.25 -3.66 -7.98
N ASN A 39 -0.56 -3.77 -9.12
CA ASN A 39 0.11 -2.63 -9.74
C ASN A 39 -0.86 -1.54 -10.19
N LEU A 40 -2.12 -1.87 -10.50
CA LEU A 40 -3.12 -0.88 -10.89
C LEU A 40 -3.37 0.15 -9.79
N TYR A 41 -3.60 -0.29 -8.54
CA TYR A 41 -3.79 0.64 -7.42
C TYR A 41 -2.54 1.46 -7.16
N ARG A 42 -1.37 0.84 -7.26
CA ARG A 42 -0.10 1.57 -7.13
C ARG A 42 -0.03 2.71 -8.14
N LEU A 43 -0.23 2.44 -9.43
CA LEU A 43 -0.16 3.46 -10.50
C LEU A 43 -1.24 4.54 -10.32
N TYR A 44 -2.49 4.15 -10.06
CA TYR A 44 -3.61 5.07 -9.87
C TYR A 44 -3.35 6.06 -8.73
N PHE A 45 -2.93 5.57 -7.56
CA PHE A 45 -2.65 6.45 -6.43
C PHE A 45 -1.32 7.19 -6.57
N GLN A 46 -0.37 6.66 -7.35
CA GLN A 46 0.86 7.38 -7.67
C GLN A 46 0.55 8.64 -8.48
N GLU A 47 -0.23 8.51 -9.55
CA GLU A 47 -0.64 9.65 -10.37
C GLU A 47 -1.46 10.67 -9.57
N ARG A 48 -2.42 10.19 -8.76
CA ARG A 48 -3.35 11.08 -8.02
C ARG A 48 -2.80 11.71 -6.74
N LEU A 49 -1.74 11.16 -6.16
CA LEU A 49 -1.09 11.70 -4.95
C LEU A 49 0.24 12.40 -5.28
N SER A 50 0.54 12.56 -6.57
CA SER A 50 1.64 13.37 -7.09
C SER A 50 1.25 14.83 -7.35
N GLU A 51 -0.04 15.18 -7.19
CA GLU A 51 -0.58 16.55 -7.05
C GLU A 51 -0.64 16.98 -5.58
#